data_AF-A0A832GEN3-F1
#
_entry.id   AF-A0A832GEN3-F1
#
_cell.length_a   1.000
_cell.length_b   1.000
_cell.length_c   1.000
_cell.angle_alpha   90.00
_cell.angle_beta   90.00
_cell.angle_gamma   90.00
#
_symmetry.space_group_name_H-M   'P 1'
#
loop_
_entity.id
_entity.type
_entity.pdbx_description
1 polymer ?
#
loop_
_entity_poly.entity_id
_entity_poly.type
_entity_poly.pdbx_seq_one_letter_code
_entity_poly.pdbx_strand_id
1 'polypeptide(L)'
;MKISRQRLLNESQATGFRPEMLEKAIHLLNLLDGFRSHPFLKGRLALKGGTALNLFLFDLPRLSVDIDLNYIGAADRETMMAERPKVEQAVEAVCAREGLQTVRVPSDHAGGKWRLRYESALGEGGNLELDLNFMFRVPLWPVERLDSKPLGTYRATEIPVLDIHELAAGKLAALLA
;
A
#
# COMPACT_ATOMS: atom_id res chain seq x y z
N MET A 1 7.06 -9.20 9.77
CA MET A 1 8.18 -10.17 10.04
C MET A 1 9.52 -9.49 9.75
N LYS A 2 10.54 -9.57 10.63
CA LYS A 2 11.83 -8.86 10.43
C LYS A 2 12.63 -9.54 9.30
N ILE A 3 12.95 -8.79 8.24
CA ILE A 3 13.72 -9.29 7.09
C ILE A 3 15.20 -9.29 7.51
N SER A 4 15.90 -10.42 7.33
CA SER A 4 17.34 -10.48 7.61
C SER A 4 18.15 -10.00 6.41
N ARG A 5 19.36 -9.45 6.67
CA ARG A 5 20.25 -8.97 5.60
C ARG A 5 20.56 -10.06 4.58
N GLN A 6 20.86 -11.26 5.07
CA GLN A 6 21.17 -12.41 4.20
C GLN A 6 19.97 -12.77 3.31
N ARG A 7 18.75 -12.80 3.88
CA ARG A 7 17.55 -13.08 3.10
C ARG A 7 17.31 -12.00 2.05
N LEU A 8 17.43 -10.73 2.43
CA LEU A 8 17.24 -9.61 1.50
C LEU A 8 18.23 -9.66 0.32
N LEU A 9 19.50 -9.97 0.58
CA LEU A 9 20.52 -10.08 -0.47
C LEU A 9 20.25 -11.27 -1.41
N ASN A 10 19.81 -12.42 -0.88
CA ASN A 10 19.45 -13.58 -1.69
C ASN A 10 18.26 -13.27 -2.62
N GLU A 11 17.22 -12.62 -2.09
CA GLU A 11 16.03 -12.24 -2.86
C GLU A 11 16.37 -11.15 -3.89
N SER A 12 17.27 -10.24 -3.56
CA SER A 12 17.79 -9.23 -4.50
C SER A 12 18.51 -9.86 -5.67
N GLN A 13 19.36 -10.86 -5.42
CA GLN A 13 20.01 -11.62 -6.50
C GLN A 13 19.00 -12.40 -7.35
N ALA A 14 18.00 -13.04 -6.72
CA ALA A 14 17.00 -13.83 -7.42
C ALA A 14 16.06 -12.98 -8.29
N THR A 15 15.73 -11.77 -7.85
CA THR A 15 14.80 -10.86 -8.54
C THR A 15 15.49 -9.86 -9.46
N GLY A 16 16.80 -9.63 -9.28
CA GLY A 16 17.55 -8.59 -9.99
C GLY A 16 17.30 -7.17 -9.50
N PHE A 17 16.43 -6.97 -8.50
CA PHE A 17 16.16 -5.64 -7.94
C PHE A 17 17.19 -5.26 -6.87
N ARG A 18 17.50 -3.96 -6.77
CA ARG A 18 18.38 -3.41 -5.74
C ARG A 18 17.84 -3.72 -4.33
N PRO A 19 18.67 -4.19 -3.37
CA PRO A 19 18.22 -4.64 -2.05
C PRO A 19 17.33 -3.64 -1.31
N GLU A 20 17.68 -2.36 -1.33
CA GLU A 20 16.95 -1.29 -0.66
C GLU A 20 15.56 -1.05 -1.25
N MET A 21 15.41 -1.18 -2.57
CA MET A 21 14.11 -1.03 -3.25
C MET A 21 13.25 -2.27 -3.03
N LEU A 22 13.88 -3.45 -3.07
CA LEU A 22 13.25 -4.71 -2.80
C LEU A 22 12.71 -4.78 -1.37
N GLU A 23 13.48 -4.32 -0.38
CA GLU A 23 13.05 -4.30 1.01
C GLU A 23 11.80 -3.43 1.21
N LYS A 24 11.78 -2.23 0.62
CA LYS A 24 10.60 -1.36 0.64
C LYS A 24 9.37 -2.06 0.05
N ALA A 25 9.53 -2.70 -1.11
CA ALA A 25 8.45 -3.42 -1.77
C ALA A 25 7.97 -4.62 -0.92
N ILE A 26 8.86 -5.33 -0.23
CA ILE A 26 8.47 -6.42 0.69
C ILE A 26 7.66 -5.87 1.87
N HIS A 27 8.10 -4.79 2.51
CA HIS A 27 7.32 -4.15 3.58
C HIS A 27 5.95 -3.68 3.08
N LEU A 28 5.89 -3.14 1.87
CA LEU A 28 4.65 -2.76 1.21
C LEU A 28 3.70 -3.96 1.07
N LEU A 29 4.16 -5.09 0.52
CA LEU A 29 3.33 -6.29 0.36
C LEU A 29 2.81 -6.80 1.72
N ASN A 30 3.67 -6.82 2.75
CA ASN A 30 3.28 -7.23 4.10
C ASN A 30 2.22 -6.30 4.71
N LEU A 31 2.34 -4.99 4.49
CA LEU A 31 1.33 -4.02 4.94
C LEU A 31 0.00 -4.23 4.22
N LEU A 32 0.00 -4.48 2.91
CA LEU A 32 -1.23 -4.75 2.15
C LEU A 32 -1.95 -6.00 2.68
N ASP A 33 -1.23 -7.09 2.96
CA ASP A 33 -1.81 -8.27 3.61
C ASP A 33 -2.31 -7.97 5.02
N GLY A 34 -1.57 -7.15 5.77
CA GLY A 34 -1.94 -6.68 7.09
C GLY A 34 -3.25 -5.90 7.08
N PHE A 35 -3.41 -4.96 6.15
CA PHE A 35 -4.63 -4.17 5.97
C PHE A 35 -5.79 -5.04 5.50
N ARG A 36 -5.57 -5.94 4.53
CA ARG A 36 -6.60 -6.87 4.03
C ARG A 36 -7.12 -7.79 5.15
N SER A 37 -6.23 -8.29 6.00
CA SER A 37 -6.59 -9.23 7.07
C SER A 37 -7.13 -8.56 8.33
N HIS A 38 -6.93 -7.26 8.52
CA HIS A 38 -7.38 -6.55 9.70
C HIS A 38 -8.93 -6.49 9.77
N PRO A 39 -9.56 -6.88 10.89
CA PRO A 39 -11.02 -7.04 10.98
C PRO A 39 -11.82 -5.79 10.59
N PHE A 40 -11.33 -4.61 10.97
CA PHE A 40 -12.00 -3.35 10.63
C PHE A 40 -11.69 -2.89 9.20
N LEU A 41 -10.47 -3.08 8.70
CA LEU A 41 -10.04 -2.53 7.40
C LEU A 41 -10.46 -3.42 6.23
N LYS A 42 -10.70 -4.71 6.47
CA LYS A 42 -11.13 -5.67 5.46
C LYS A 42 -12.37 -5.14 4.72
N GLY A 43 -12.23 -4.93 3.42
CA GLY A 43 -13.30 -4.43 2.55
C GLY A 43 -13.53 -2.91 2.61
N ARG A 44 -12.71 -2.15 3.35
CA ARG A 44 -12.80 -0.68 3.44
C ARG A 44 -11.69 0.06 2.71
N LEU A 45 -10.71 -0.64 2.16
CA LEU A 45 -9.58 -0.05 1.45
C LEU A 45 -9.42 -0.72 0.09
N ALA A 46 -9.11 0.08 -0.94
CA ALA A 46 -8.75 -0.40 -2.26
C ALA A 46 -7.45 0.25 -2.74
N LEU A 47 -6.53 -0.58 -3.23
CA LEU A 47 -5.24 -0.17 -3.79
C LEU A 47 -5.44 0.52 -5.13
N LYS A 48 -4.75 1.64 -5.30
CA LYS A 48 -4.68 2.39 -6.55
C LYS A 48 -3.25 2.73 -6.95
N GLY A 49 -3.13 3.61 -7.94
CA GLY A 49 -1.87 4.29 -8.24
C GLY A 49 -0.85 3.42 -8.96
N GLY A 50 0.43 3.79 -8.82
CA GLY A 50 1.52 3.12 -9.54
C GLY A 50 1.74 1.68 -9.07
N THR A 51 1.51 1.41 -7.80
CA THR A 51 1.74 0.12 -7.17
C THR A 51 0.71 -0.92 -7.61
N ALA A 52 -0.56 -0.55 -7.76
CA ALA A 52 -1.57 -1.41 -8.38
C ALA A 52 -1.14 -1.86 -9.79
N LEU A 53 -0.74 -0.90 -10.63
CA LEU A 53 -0.32 -1.20 -12.01
C LEU A 53 0.95 -2.05 -12.05
N ASN A 54 1.94 -1.73 -11.21
CA ASN A 54 3.27 -2.34 -11.25
C ASN A 54 3.36 -3.71 -10.59
N LEU A 55 2.65 -3.93 -9.47
CA LEU A 55 2.78 -5.16 -8.68
C LEU A 55 1.60 -6.11 -8.84
N PHE A 56 0.48 -5.70 -9.45
CA PHE A 56 -0.71 -6.57 -9.56
C PHE A 56 -1.11 -6.83 -11.02
N LEU A 57 -1.12 -5.79 -11.85
CA LEU A 57 -1.61 -5.91 -13.23
C LEU A 57 -0.50 -6.26 -14.23
N PHE A 58 0.58 -5.48 -14.27
CA PHE A 58 1.64 -5.61 -15.26
C PHE A 58 2.91 -6.24 -14.71
N ASP A 59 3.69 -6.86 -15.59
CA ASP A 59 5.03 -7.33 -15.30
C ASP A 59 6.04 -6.30 -15.84
N LEU A 60 6.33 -5.27 -15.02
CA LEU A 60 7.20 -4.17 -15.42
C LEU A 60 8.57 -4.32 -14.73
N PRO A 61 9.69 -4.00 -15.41
CA PRO A 61 11.05 -4.14 -14.86
C PRO A 61 11.42 -2.98 -13.90
N ARG A 62 10.50 -2.63 -13.00
CA ARG A 62 10.68 -1.60 -11.96
C ARG A 62 9.86 -1.98 -10.73
N LEU A 63 10.21 -1.39 -9.59
CA LEU A 63 9.41 -1.45 -8.37
C LEU A 63 8.75 -0.10 -8.10
N SER A 64 7.46 -0.13 -7.82
CA SER A 64 6.72 0.95 -7.18
C SER A 64 6.70 0.69 -5.68
N VAL A 65 7.02 1.72 -4.89
CA VAL A 65 7.26 1.59 -3.43
C VAL A 65 6.39 2.51 -2.59
N ASP A 66 5.38 3.14 -3.19
CA ASP A 66 4.40 3.97 -2.48
C ASP A 66 3.08 3.21 -2.36
N ILE A 67 2.38 3.35 -1.24
CA ILE A 67 1.06 2.75 -1.05
C ILE A 67 0.00 3.84 -1.25
N ASP A 68 -0.77 3.75 -2.33
CA ASP A 68 -1.91 4.64 -2.57
C ASP A 68 -3.21 3.87 -2.33
N LEU A 69 -4.02 4.28 -1.34
CA LEU A 69 -5.30 3.64 -1.02
C LEU A 69 -6.46 4.63 -1.08
N ASN A 70 -7.58 4.19 -1.61
CA ASN A 70 -8.88 4.83 -1.38
C ASN A 70 -9.62 4.10 -0.26
N TYR A 71 -10.20 4.85 0.67
CA TYR A 71 -11.26 4.33 1.55
C TYR A 71 -12.51 4.07 0.73
N ILE A 72 -13.13 2.90 0.86
CA ILE A 72 -14.33 2.48 0.12
C ILE A 72 -15.42 1.90 1.04
N GLY A 73 -15.31 2.12 2.36
CA GLY A 73 -16.20 1.48 3.35
C GLY A 73 -17.63 2.01 3.35
N ALA A 74 -17.84 3.27 2.97
CA ALA A 74 -19.16 3.91 2.90
C ALA A 74 -19.16 5.06 1.89
N ALA A 75 -20.25 5.20 1.14
CA ALA A 75 -20.43 6.27 0.16
C ALA A 75 -20.85 7.59 0.83
N ASP A 76 -21.66 7.52 1.88
CA ASP A 76 -22.16 8.69 2.58
C ASP A 76 -21.05 9.34 3.43
N ARG A 77 -21.11 10.67 3.50
CA ARG A 77 -20.05 11.46 4.15
C ARG A 77 -20.05 11.29 5.66
N GLU A 78 -21.22 11.16 6.28
CA GLU A 78 -21.36 11.08 7.74
C GLU A 78 -20.73 9.81 8.28
N THR A 79 -21.05 8.65 7.69
CA THR A 79 -20.45 7.36 8.03
C THR A 79 -18.95 7.37 7.75
N MET A 80 -18.53 7.90 6.59
CA MET A 80 -17.10 8.01 6.28
C MET A 80 -16.35 8.86 7.31
N MET A 81 -16.92 9.98 7.76
CA MET A 81 -16.32 10.83 8.80
C MET A 81 -16.26 10.13 10.16
N ALA A 82 -17.26 9.33 10.50
CA ALA A 82 -17.27 8.53 11.73
C ALA A 82 -16.31 7.33 11.68
N GLU A 83 -16.11 6.73 10.51
CA GLU A 83 -15.17 5.61 10.30
C GLU A 83 -13.72 6.07 10.16
N ARG A 84 -13.48 7.25 9.58
CA ARG A 84 -12.13 7.80 9.31
C ARG A 84 -11.15 7.65 10.49
N PRO A 85 -11.42 8.15 11.71
CA PRO A 85 -10.47 8.00 12.83
C PRO A 85 -10.19 6.53 13.19
N LYS A 86 -11.18 5.64 13.01
CA LYS A 86 -11.02 4.20 13.25
C LYS A 86 -10.18 3.54 12.15
N VAL A 87 -10.32 3.98 10.91
CA VAL A 87 -9.49 3.53 9.77
C VAL A 87 -8.04 3.96 10.01
N GLU A 88 -7.80 5.22 10.35
CA GLU A 88 -6.46 5.75 10.61
C GLU A 88 -5.80 5.03 11.80
N GLN A 89 -6.52 4.82 12.90
CA GLN A 89 -6.03 4.06 14.06
C GLN A 89 -5.71 2.60 13.72
N ALA A 90 -6.57 1.94 12.93
CA ALA A 90 -6.34 0.57 12.51
C ALA A 90 -5.14 0.44 11.56
N VAL A 91 -4.96 1.40 10.65
CA VAL A 91 -3.79 1.47 9.77
C VAL A 91 -2.52 1.63 10.60
N GLU A 92 -2.51 2.56 11.55
CA GLU A 92 -1.37 2.75 12.46
C GLU A 92 -1.04 1.49 13.25
N ALA A 93 -2.06 0.79 13.76
CA ALA A 93 -1.88 -0.47 14.49
C ALA A 93 -1.27 -1.57 13.61
N VAL A 94 -1.69 -1.70 12.35
CA VAL A 94 -1.08 -2.64 11.39
C VAL A 94 0.37 -2.24 11.08
N CYS A 95 0.64 -0.96 10.86
CA CYS A 95 2.01 -0.45 10.64
C CYS A 95 2.93 -0.80 11.82
N ALA A 96 2.50 -0.50 13.04
CA ALA A 96 3.26 -0.80 14.25
C ALA A 96 3.52 -2.31 14.40
N ARG A 97 2.52 -3.16 14.12
CA ARG A 97 2.66 -4.62 14.16
C ARG A 97 3.68 -5.13 13.15
N GLU A 98 3.78 -4.51 11.97
CA GLU A 98 4.80 -4.85 10.97
C GLU A 98 6.17 -4.21 11.24
N GLY A 99 6.33 -3.48 12.36
CA GLY A 99 7.59 -2.85 12.75
C GLY A 99 7.86 -1.52 12.05
N LEU A 100 6.82 -0.87 11.51
CA LEU A 100 6.90 0.46 10.91
C LEU A 100 6.33 1.51 11.87
N GLN A 101 7.11 2.54 12.17
CA GLN A 101 6.72 3.66 13.00
C GLN A 101 6.19 4.81 12.14
N THR A 102 5.03 5.35 12.50
CA THR A 102 4.47 6.53 11.85
C THR A 102 5.22 7.78 12.29
N VAL A 103 5.92 8.45 11.38
CA VAL A 103 6.71 9.67 11.66
C VAL A 103 5.92 10.94 11.35
N ARG A 104 4.97 10.86 10.41
CA ARG A 104 4.08 11.98 10.06
C ARG A 104 2.72 11.45 9.66
N VAL A 105 1.68 12.02 10.26
CA VAL A 105 0.28 11.94 9.82
C VAL A 105 -0.15 13.36 9.40
N PRO A 106 -0.77 13.55 8.22
CA PRO A 106 -1.30 14.86 7.82
C PRO A 106 -2.42 15.33 8.76
N SER A 107 -2.47 16.64 9.02
CA SER A 107 -3.51 17.27 9.84
C SER A 107 -4.84 17.51 9.11
N ASP A 108 -4.90 17.33 7.79
CA ASP A 108 -5.96 17.89 6.96
C ASP A 108 -7.17 16.96 6.74
N HIS A 109 -8.32 17.59 6.49
CA HIS A 109 -9.66 16.98 6.48
C HIS A 109 -9.98 16.03 5.31
N ALA A 110 -9.04 15.74 4.39
CA ALA A 110 -9.26 14.86 3.23
C ALA A 110 -8.52 13.50 3.27
N GLY A 111 -7.72 13.25 4.31
CA GLY A 111 -6.72 12.18 4.34
C GLY A 111 -5.33 12.73 4.02
N GLY A 112 -4.43 11.88 3.53
CA GLY A 112 -3.16 12.33 2.94
C GLY A 112 -2.00 11.38 3.14
N LYS A 113 -0.79 11.92 2.92
CA LYS A 113 0.46 11.18 2.84
C LYS A 113 1.15 10.99 4.18
N TRP A 114 1.14 9.75 4.65
CA TRP A 114 1.82 9.25 5.84
C TRP A 114 3.26 8.91 5.47
N ARG A 115 4.19 9.21 6.38
CA ARG A 115 5.58 8.75 6.28
C ARG A 115 5.85 7.75 7.38
N LEU A 116 6.18 6.53 6.97
CA LEU A 116 6.51 5.41 7.84
C LEU A 116 8.03 5.21 7.85
N ARG A 117 8.60 4.88 9.00
CA ARG A 117 10.02 4.56 9.17
C ARG A 117 10.17 3.15 9.71
N TYR A 118 11.17 2.43 9.23
CA TYR A 118 11.49 1.08 9.71
C TYR A 118 13.01 0.90 9.84
N GLU A 119 13.43 -0.10 10.60
CA GLU A 119 14.83 -0.51 10.69
C GLU A 119 15.17 -1.39 9.48
N SER A 120 16.05 -0.93 8.58
CA SER A 120 16.46 -1.73 7.43
C SER A 120 17.38 -2.87 7.87
N ALA A 121 17.25 -4.00 7.20
CA ALA A 121 18.20 -5.10 7.23
C ALA A 121 19.60 -4.70 6.75
N LEU A 122 19.73 -3.59 6.00
CA LEU A 122 21.00 -3.04 5.52
C LEU A 122 21.73 -2.19 6.59
N GLY A 123 21.10 -1.94 7.74
CA GLY A 123 21.69 -1.23 8.88
C GLY A 123 21.30 0.25 8.99
N GLU A 124 20.81 0.86 7.91
CA GLU A 124 20.28 2.24 7.92
C GLU A 124 18.76 2.25 8.18
N GLY A 125 18.17 3.41 8.50
CA GLY A 125 16.72 3.52 8.58
C GLY A 125 16.09 3.56 7.19
N GLY A 126 15.02 2.79 6.97
CA GLY A 126 14.21 2.85 5.75
C GLY A 126 12.97 3.71 5.93
N ASN A 127 12.39 4.14 4.80
CA ASN A 127 11.11 4.85 4.78
C ASN A 127 10.16 4.26 3.73
N LEU A 128 8.86 4.36 4.03
CA LEU A 128 7.77 3.98 3.15
C LEU A 128 6.69 5.06 3.21
N GLU A 129 6.06 5.34 2.08
CA GLU A 129 5.00 6.34 1.97
C GLU A 129 3.65 5.66 1.78
N LEU A 130 2.65 6.15 2.50
CA LEU A 130 1.28 5.63 2.49
C LEU A 130 0.32 6.81 2.34
N ASP A 131 -0.38 6.90 1.21
CA ASP A 131 -1.43 7.89 0.97
C ASP A 131 -2.82 7.26 1.18
N LEU A 132 -3.60 7.83 2.10
CA LEU A 132 -4.98 7.44 2.35
C LEU A 132 -5.92 8.53 1.84
N ASN A 133 -6.78 8.19 0.89
CA ASN A 133 -7.76 9.10 0.31
C ASN A 133 -9.19 8.72 0.73
N PHE A 134 -9.91 9.66 1.34
CA PHE A 134 -11.32 9.48 1.75
C PHE A 134 -12.33 10.17 0.82
N MET A 135 -11.85 10.92 -0.18
CA MET A 135 -12.70 11.64 -1.12
C MET A 135 -13.25 10.71 -2.21
N PHE A 136 -12.39 9.89 -2.81
CA PHE A 136 -12.74 8.97 -3.90
C PHE A 136 -13.26 7.62 -3.38
N ARG A 137 -14.31 7.69 -2.55
CA ARG A 137 -14.83 6.54 -1.77
C ARG A 137 -15.88 5.68 -2.44
N VAL A 138 -16.30 6.06 -3.64
CA VAL A 138 -17.17 5.27 -4.50
C VAL A 138 -16.36 4.94 -5.75
N PRO A 139 -15.83 3.71 -5.86
CA PRO A 139 -15.20 3.24 -7.09
C PRO A 139 -16.17 3.36 -8.27
N LEU A 140 -15.66 3.72 -9.44
CA LEU A 140 -16.46 3.81 -10.67
C LEU A 140 -16.81 2.41 -11.21
N TRP A 141 -15.95 1.43 -10.95
CA TRP A 141 -16.15 0.02 -11.25
C TRP A 141 -16.00 -0.85 -9.99
N PRO A 142 -16.57 -2.07 -9.97
CA PRO A 142 -16.35 -3.01 -8.89
C PRO A 142 -14.85 -3.26 -8.66
N VAL A 143 -14.44 -3.29 -7.40
CA VAL A 143 -13.04 -3.56 -7.02
C VAL A 143 -12.71 -5.03 -7.25
N GLU A 144 -11.56 -5.29 -7.85
CA GLU A 144 -11.06 -6.65 -8.11
C GLU A 144 -10.21 -7.14 -6.94
N ARG A 145 -10.24 -8.44 -6.65
CA ARG A 145 -9.34 -9.05 -5.67
C ARG A 145 -8.20 -9.73 -6.42
N LEU A 146 -7.01 -9.16 -6.31
CA LEU A 146 -5.85 -9.62 -7.05
C LEU A 146 -4.73 -10.02 -6.10
N ASP A 147 -4.03 -11.08 -6.47
CA ASP A 147 -2.72 -11.36 -5.89
C ASP A 147 -1.66 -10.49 -6.57
N SER A 148 -0.62 -10.10 -5.83
CA SER A 148 0.54 -9.47 -6.46
C SER A 148 1.27 -10.47 -7.36
N LYS A 149 2.04 -9.95 -8.32
CA LYS A 149 3.13 -10.69 -8.94
C LYS A 149 4.11 -11.13 -7.83
N PRO A 150 4.73 -12.31 -7.95
CA PRO A 150 5.70 -12.77 -6.97
C PRO A 150 6.93 -11.87 -6.99
N LEU A 151 7.38 -11.46 -5.81
CA LEU A 151 8.61 -10.72 -5.61
C LEU A 151 9.57 -11.59 -4.81
N GLY A 152 10.28 -12.45 -5.53
CA GLY A 152 11.05 -13.53 -4.91
C GLY A 152 10.12 -14.49 -4.18
N THR A 153 10.36 -14.73 -2.89
CA THR A 153 9.46 -15.55 -2.05
C THR A 153 8.24 -14.80 -1.48
N TYR A 154 8.11 -13.50 -1.75
CA TYR A 154 7.05 -12.66 -1.19
C TYR A 154 5.91 -12.44 -2.18
N ARG A 155 4.68 -12.44 -1.69
CA ARG A 155 3.47 -12.19 -2.48
C ARG A 155 2.35 -11.72 -1.57
N ALA A 156 1.66 -10.65 -1.96
CA ALA A 156 0.41 -10.24 -1.31
C ALA A 156 -0.77 -10.96 -1.98
N THR A 157 -1.79 -11.33 -1.22
CA THR A 157 -2.89 -12.16 -1.72
C THR A 157 -4.25 -11.51 -1.56
N GLU A 158 -5.13 -11.68 -2.55
CA GLU A 158 -6.52 -11.16 -2.52
C GLU A 158 -6.64 -9.68 -2.11
N ILE A 159 -5.71 -8.84 -2.55
CA ILE A 159 -5.73 -7.40 -2.27
C ILE A 159 -6.85 -6.77 -3.10
N PRO A 160 -7.74 -5.96 -2.50
CA PRO A 160 -8.71 -5.18 -3.26
C PRO A 160 -7.97 -4.10 -4.06
N VAL A 161 -8.08 -4.14 -5.38
CA VAL A 161 -7.42 -3.23 -6.35
C VAL A 161 -8.49 -2.57 -7.21
N LEU A 162 -8.39 -1.25 -7.44
CA LEU A 162 -9.31 -0.56 -8.35
C LEU A 162 -9.21 -1.15 -9.77
N ASP A 163 -10.34 -1.15 -10.48
CA ASP A 163 -10.43 -1.60 -11.87
C ASP A 163 -9.39 -0.90 -12.76
N ILE A 164 -8.88 -1.64 -13.75
CA ILE A 164 -7.85 -1.17 -14.66
C ILE A 164 -8.22 0.14 -15.40
N HIS A 165 -9.49 0.36 -15.74
CA HIS A 165 -9.95 1.58 -16.41
C HIS A 165 -9.85 2.79 -15.47
N GLU A 166 -10.21 2.61 -14.19
CA GLU A 166 -10.10 3.66 -13.18
C GLU A 166 -8.62 3.98 -12.86
N LEU A 167 -7.76 2.95 -12.80
CA LEU A 167 -6.32 3.13 -12.64
C LEU A 167 -5.70 3.88 -13.83
N ALA A 168 -6.08 3.50 -15.06
CA ALA A 168 -5.60 4.16 -16.28
C ALA A 168 -6.07 5.62 -16.34
N ALA A 169 -7.35 5.88 -16.04
CA ALA A 169 -7.89 7.23 -15.97
C ALA A 169 -7.14 8.09 -14.94
N GLY A 170 -6.84 7.53 -13.75
CA GLY A 170 -6.04 8.23 -12.75
C GLY A 170 -4.63 8.60 -13.22
N LYS A 171 -3.98 7.74 -14.01
CA LYS A 171 -2.66 8.06 -14.60
C LYS A 171 -2.75 9.09 -15.72
N LEU A 172 -3.75 9.02 -16.57
CA LEU A 172 -3.98 10.01 -17.63
C LEU A 172 -4.29 11.38 -17.04
N ALA A 173 -5.14 11.44 -16.00
CA ALA A 173 -5.42 12.68 -15.29
C ALA A 173 -4.15 13.29 -14.68
N ALA A 174 -3.29 12.49 -14.05
CA ALA A 174 -2.03 12.97 -13.48
C ALA A 174 -1.01 13.43 -14.55
N LEU A 175 -1.03 12.84 -15.75
CA LEU A 175 -0.17 13.23 -16.86
C LEU A 175 -0.58 14.59 -17.48
N LEU A 176 -1.88 14.90 -17.46
CA LEU A 176 -2.47 16.08 -18.08
C LEU A 176 -2.71 17.25 -17.12
N ALA A 177 -2.42 17.07 -15.83
CA ALA A 177 -2.64 18.05 -14.76
C ALA A 177 -1.52 19.08 -14.64
#